data_AF-A0A2V5TCK1-F1
#
_entry.id   AF-A0A2V5TCK1-F1
#
_cell.length_a   1.000
_cell.length_b   1.000
_cell.length_c   1.000
_cell.angle_alpha   90.00
_cell.angle_beta   90.00
_cell.angle_gamma   90.00
#
_symmetry.space_group_name_H-M   'P 1'
#
loop_
_entity.id
_entity.type
_entity.pdbx_description
1 polymer ?
#
loop_
_entity_poly.entity_id
_entity_poly.type
_entity_poly.pdbx_seq_one_letter_code
_entity_poly.pdbx_strand_id
1 'polypeptide(L)'
;MSTAVAAEKKTKLNQLDQLKKFTKVVADTADFESMKEFKPQDATTNPSLVYAATQKSEYAYLLHEVLADRKKSGLSGHEQIEDICDHLLVQFGTDILEIVPGRVSTETDARLSYDVEGSINKARQLVKLYE
;
A
#
# COMPACT_ATOMS: atom_id res chain seq x y z
N MET A 1 39.82 -42.94 3.30
CA MET A 1 39.03 -41.80 3.82
C MET A 1 38.52 -41.01 2.63
N SER A 2 37.23 -41.13 2.32
CA SER A 2 36.61 -40.47 1.17
C SER A 2 35.99 -39.16 1.65
N THR A 3 36.64 -38.04 1.36
CA THR A 3 36.08 -36.70 1.57
C THR A 3 35.18 -36.37 0.37
N ALA A 4 33.95 -36.87 0.39
CA ALA A 4 32.91 -36.34 -0.47
C ALA A 4 32.54 -34.95 0.06
N VAL A 5 33.11 -33.92 -0.56
CA VAL A 5 32.68 -32.53 -0.36
C VAL A 5 31.26 -32.45 -0.91
N ALA A 6 30.28 -32.28 -0.02
CA ALA A 6 28.89 -32.06 -0.40
C ALA A 6 28.83 -30.84 -1.33
N ALA A 7 28.41 -31.06 -2.57
CA ALA A 7 28.21 -29.97 -3.52
C ALA A 7 27.15 -29.02 -2.96
N GLU A 8 27.54 -27.79 -2.63
CA GLU A 8 26.59 -26.72 -2.34
C GLU A 8 25.63 -26.57 -3.52
N LYS A 9 24.34 -26.86 -3.28
CA LYS A 9 23.28 -26.50 -4.22
C LYS A 9 23.24 -24.97 -4.31
N LYS A 10 23.96 -24.41 -5.28
CA LYS A 10 23.73 -23.04 -5.75
C LYS A 10 22.31 -22.98 -6.30
N THR A 11 21.35 -22.53 -5.49
CA THR A 11 20.03 -22.14 -5.98
C THR A 11 20.27 -21.06 -7.04
N LYS A 12 19.95 -21.39 -8.29
CA LYS A 12 20.06 -20.46 -9.41
C LYS A 12 19.06 -19.34 -9.13
N LEU A 13 19.56 -18.14 -8.87
CA LEU A 13 18.74 -16.95 -8.61
C LEU A 13 17.72 -16.76 -9.72
N ASN A 14 16.45 -16.55 -9.38
CA ASN A 14 15.42 -16.30 -10.38
C ASN A 14 15.62 -14.91 -11.02
N GLN A 15 14.83 -14.58 -12.04
CA GLN A 15 14.96 -13.29 -12.74
C GLN A 15 14.71 -12.09 -11.81
N LEU A 16 13.77 -12.20 -10.87
CA LEU A 16 13.47 -11.16 -9.89
C LEU A 16 14.65 -10.94 -8.91
N ASP A 17 15.23 -12.03 -8.40
CA ASP A 17 16.39 -11.98 -7.51
C ASP A 17 17.61 -11.33 -8.19
N GLN A 18 17.76 -11.57 -9.50
CA GLN A 18 18.79 -10.92 -10.30
C GLN A 18 18.50 -9.43 -10.50
N LEU A 19 17.25 -9.06 -10.77
CA LEU A 19 16.83 -7.66 -10.94
C LEU A 19 17.05 -6.84 -9.66
N LYS A 20 16.78 -7.41 -8.48
CA LYS A 20 17.00 -6.77 -7.17
C LYS A 20 18.45 -6.33 -6.91
N LYS A 21 19.43 -6.86 -7.66
CA LYS A 21 20.84 -6.43 -7.58
C LYS A 21 21.13 -5.11 -8.28
N PHE A 22 20.29 -4.71 -9.22
CA PHE A 22 20.50 -3.53 -10.06
C PHE A 22 19.45 -2.44 -9.82
N THR A 23 18.26 -2.84 -9.37
CA THR A 23 17.10 -1.95 -9.22
C THR A 23 16.37 -2.21 -7.91
N LYS A 24 15.82 -1.16 -7.30
CA LYS A 24 14.85 -1.29 -6.21
C LYS A 24 13.51 -1.74 -6.78
N VAL A 25 13.10 -2.95 -6.43
CA VAL A 25 11.81 -3.48 -6.84
C VAL A 25 10.71 -2.91 -5.95
N VAL A 26 9.65 -2.42 -6.59
CA VAL A 26 8.46 -1.86 -5.94
C VAL A 26 7.26 -2.73 -6.33
N ALA A 27 6.37 -3.02 -5.38
CA ALA A 27 5.12 -3.72 -5.68
C ALA A 27 4.00 -2.72 -5.98
N ASP A 28 3.38 -2.83 -7.16
CA ASP A 28 2.25 -1.99 -7.58
C ASP A 28 0.92 -2.71 -7.32
N THR A 29 0.51 -2.70 -6.04
CA THR A 29 -0.69 -3.41 -5.59
C THR A 29 -1.13 -2.89 -4.22
N ALA A 30 -2.40 -3.13 -3.87
CA ALA A 30 -2.90 -3.02 -2.49
C ALA A 30 -3.14 -4.41 -1.87
N ASP A 31 -2.57 -5.47 -2.45
CA ASP A 31 -2.66 -6.86 -2.00
C ASP A 31 -1.48 -7.24 -1.10
N PHE A 32 -1.74 -7.34 0.20
CA PHE A 32 -0.74 -7.59 1.23
C PHE A 32 -0.03 -8.94 1.08
N GLU A 33 -0.74 -9.98 0.65
CA GLU A 33 -0.15 -11.32 0.51
C GLU A 33 0.89 -11.36 -0.62
N SER A 34 0.61 -10.69 -1.73
CA SER A 34 1.58 -10.52 -2.82
C SER A 34 2.84 -9.79 -2.34
N MET A 35 2.70 -8.75 -1.50
CA MET A 35 3.85 -8.03 -0.95
C MET A 35 4.69 -8.93 -0.03
N LYS A 36 4.07 -9.73 0.83
CA LYS A 36 4.76 -10.69 1.71
C LYS A 36 5.52 -11.75 0.91
N GLU A 37 4.94 -12.24 -0.18
CA GLU A 37 5.57 -13.22 -1.08
C GLU A 37 6.80 -12.63 -1.77
N PHE A 38 6.65 -11.48 -2.44
CA PHE A 38 7.69 -10.93 -3.31
C PHE A 38 8.72 -10.06 -2.58
N LYS A 39 8.46 -9.66 -1.33
CA LYS A 39 9.36 -8.87 -0.47
C LYS A 39 9.94 -7.66 -1.22
N PRO A 40 9.11 -6.72 -1.69
CA PRO A 40 9.56 -5.53 -2.39
C PRO A 40 10.25 -4.56 -1.42
N GLN A 41 10.96 -3.58 -1.98
CA GLN A 41 11.55 -2.49 -1.20
C GLN A 41 10.51 -1.46 -0.77
N ASP A 42 9.68 -1.02 -1.72
CA ASP A 42 8.60 -0.05 -1.54
C ASP A 42 7.31 -0.64 -2.14
N ALA A 43 6.18 0.02 -1.93
CA ALA A 43 4.91 -0.29 -2.59
C ALA A 43 4.23 0.97 -3.15
N THR A 44 3.42 0.79 -4.18
CA THR A 44 2.59 1.84 -4.78
C THR A 44 1.13 1.41 -4.76
N THR A 45 0.27 2.31 -4.32
CA THR A 45 -1.18 2.21 -4.48
C THR A 45 -1.67 3.32 -5.39
N ASN A 46 -2.85 3.12 -5.95
CA ASN A 46 -3.62 4.12 -6.66
C ASN A 46 -5.11 3.85 -6.39
N PRO A 47 -6.04 4.75 -6.76
CA PRO A 47 -7.46 4.59 -6.45
C PRO A 47 -8.04 3.26 -6.95
N SER A 48 -7.63 2.80 -8.13
CA SER A 48 -8.10 1.55 -8.72
C SER A 48 -7.64 0.32 -7.93
N LEU A 49 -6.38 0.32 -7.46
CA LEU A 49 -5.82 -0.79 -6.68
C LEU A 49 -6.48 -0.90 -5.31
N VAL A 50 -6.69 0.22 -4.62
CA VAL A 50 -7.40 0.25 -3.34
C VAL A 50 -8.84 -0.18 -3.52
N TYR A 51 -9.53 0.35 -4.55
CA TYR A 51 -10.89 -0.08 -4.87
C TYR A 51 -10.94 -1.60 -5.09
N ALA A 52 -10.09 -2.15 -5.95
CA ALA A 52 -10.04 -3.59 -6.21
C ALA A 52 -9.76 -4.41 -4.93
N ALA A 53 -8.86 -3.95 -4.07
CA ALA A 53 -8.57 -4.61 -2.80
C ALA A 53 -9.79 -4.61 -1.86
N THR A 54 -10.53 -3.51 -1.76
CA THR A 54 -11.74 -3.43 -0.91
C THR A 54 -12.87 -4.36 -1.36
N GLN A 55 -12.86 -4.82 -2.62
CA GLN A 55 -13.82 -5.81 -3.12
C GLN A 55 -13.46 -7.25 -2.71
N LYS A 56 -12.24 -7.49 -2.20
CA LYS A 56 -11.81 -8.82 -1.74
C LYS A 56 -12.31 -9.06 -0.32
N SER A 57 -12.87 -10.24 -0.07
CA SER A 57 -13.43 -10.62 1.22
C SER A 57 -12.44 -10.53 2.38
N GLU A 58 -11.19 -10.89 2.12
CA GLU A 58 -10.09 -10.89 3.07
C GLU A 58 -9.66 -9.49 3.50
N TYR A 59 -10.02 -8.44 2.76
CA TYR A 59 -9.68 -7.04 3.06
C TYR A 59 -10.89 -6.18 3.43
N ALA A 60 -12.10 -6.77 3.43
CA ALA A 60 -13.33 -6.06 3.78
C ALA A 60 -13.30 -5.49 5.22
N TYR A 61 -12.52 -6.10 6.12
CA TYR A 61 -12.35 -5.64 7.49
C TYR A 61 -11.83 -4.20 7.56
N LEU A 62 -10.92 -3.81 6.66
CA LEU A 62 -10.33 -2.46 6.63
C LEU A 62 -11.40 -1.39 6.43
N LEU A 63 -12.29 -1.60 5.45
CA LEU A 63 -13.40 -0.69 5.21
C LEU A 63 -14.35 -0.65 6.41
N HIS A 64 -14.64 -1.80 7.02
CA HIS A 64 -15.51 -1.87 8.19
C HIS A 64 -14.94 -1.15 9.41
N GLU A 65 -13.63 -1.26 9.65
CA GLU A 65 -12.93 -0.58 10.73
C GLU A 65 -12.97 0.93 10.53
N VAL A 66 -12.64 1.42 9.33
CA VAL A 66 -12.74 2.85 9.02
C VAL A 66 -14.18 3.34 9.15
N LEU A 67 -15.17 2.62 8.61
CA LEU A 67 -16.57 2.99 8.78
C LEU A 67 -17.01 3.02 10.25
N ALA A 68 -16.49 2.11 11.09
CA ALA A 68 -16.80 2.08 12.51
C ALA A 68 -16.18 3.26 13.27
N ASP A 69 -14.93 3.62 12.95
CA ASP A 69 -14.25 4.76 13.54
C ASP A 69 -14.91 6.10 13.13
N ARG A 70 -15.12 6.28 11.82
CA ARG A 70 -15.63 7.54 11.25
C ARG A 70 -17.11 7.81 11.53
N LYS A 71 -17.86 6.85 12.07
CA LYS A 71 -19.23 7.10 12.59
C LYS A 71 -19.25 8.16 13.70
N LYS A 72 -18.15 8.35 14.42
CA LYS A 72 -18.06 9.30 15.55
C LYS A 72 -17.48 10.67 15.15
N SER A 73 -17.17 10.89 13.88
CA SER A 73 -16.53 12.14 13.42
C SER A 73 -17.44 13.37 13.50
N GLY A 74 -18.76 13.17 13.58
CA GLY A 74 -19.75 14.25 13.53
C GLY A 74 -19.99 14.81 12.13
N LEU A 75 -19.31 14.28 11.11
CA LEU A 75 -19.52 14.63 9.70
C LEU A 75 -20.72 13.89 9.11
N SER A 76 -21.29 14.44 8.02
CA SER A 76 -22.39 13.80 7.29
C SER A 76 -22.30 14.08 5.79
N GLY A 77 -23.05 13.30 4.99
CA GLY A 77 -23.14 13.50 3.55
C GLY A 77 -21.79 13.38 2.83
N HIS A 78 -21.51 14.30 1.90
CA HIS A 78 -20.30 14.28 1.09
C HIS A 78 -19.02 14.41 1.92
N GLU A 79 -19.01 15.26 2.95
CA GLU A 79 -17.83 15.46 3.81
C GLU A 79 -17.44 14.18 4.55
N GLN A 80 -18.44 13.40 4.99
CA GLN A 80 -18.18 12.11 5.63
C GLN A 80 -17.63 11.07 4.65
N ILE A 81 -18.11 11.07 3.40
CA ILE A 81 -17.60 10.14 2.37
C ILE A 81 -16.13 10.45 2.07
N GLU A 82 -15.78 11.71 1.85
CA GLU A 82 -14.40 12.15 1.64
C GLU A 82 -13.49 11.76 2.81
N ASP A 83 -13.96 12.01 4.03
CA ASP A 83 -13.25 11.67 5.26
C ASP A 83 -13.00 10.15 5.39
N ILE A 84 -14.01 9.32 5.07
CA ILE A 84 -13.86 7.85 5.04
C ILE A 84 -12.85 7.43 3.97
N CYS A 85 -12.92 8.00 2.77
CA CYS A 85 -11.99 7.67 1.69
C CYS A 85 -10.54 8.00 2.08
N ASP A 86 -10.29 9.19 2.63
CA ASP A 86 -8.95 9.59 3.06
C ASP A 86 -8.39 8.64 4.15
N HIS A 87 -9.20 8.30 5.16
CA HIS A 87 -8.77 7.37 6.21
C HIS A 87 -8.57 5.95 5.71
N LEU A 88 -9.36 5.50 4.73
CA LEU A 88 -9.18 4.18 4.11
C LEU A 88 -7.87 4.11 3.33
N LEU A 89 -7.55 5.13 2.54
CA LEU A 89 -6.26 5.21 1.83
C LEU A 89 -5.08 5.18 2.79
N VAL A 90 -5.19 5.93 3.90
CA VAL A 90 -4.16 5.98 4.94
C VAL A 90 -4.03 4.63 5.63
N GLN A 91 -5.13 3.99 6.02
CA GLN A 91 -5.13 2.66 6.66
C GLN A 91 -4.43 1.62 5.78
N PHE A 92 -4.75 1.56 4.49
CA PHE A 92 -4.03 0.67 3.56
C PHE A 92 -2.53 0.97 3.53
N GLY A 93 -2.14 2.25 3.48
CA GLY A 93 -0.72 2.60 3.49
C GLY A 93 -0.01 2.24 4.79
N THR A 94 -0.66 2.42 5.94
CA THR A 94 -0.10 2.04 7.25
C THR A 94 0.14 0.54 7.32
N ASP A 95 -0.85 -0.27 6.94
CA ASP A 95 -0.72 -1.74 6.89
C ASP A 95 0.37 -2.19 5.91
N ILE A 96 0.51 -1.50 4.77
CA ILE A 96 1.59 -1.76 3.81
C ILE A 96 2.97 -1.47 4.42
N LEU A 97 3.11 -0.38 5.18
CA LEU A 97 4.36 0.00 5.84
C LEU A 97 4.77 -0.99 6.94
N GLU A 98 3.84 -1.78 7.48
CA GLU A 98 4.19 -2.90 8.37
C GLU A 98 4.83 -4.08 7.61
N ILE A 99 4.61 -4.18 6.30
CA ILE A 99 5.09 -5.27 5.44
C ILE A 99 6.39 -4.90 4.72
N VAL A 100 6.46 -3.68 4.17
CA VAL A 100 7.60 -3.24 3.35
C VAL A 100 8.61 -2.43 4.18
N PRO A 101 9.92 -2.61 3.96
CA PRO A 101 10.95 -1.90 4.74
C PRO A 101 11.17 -0.44 4.32
N GLY A 102 10.50 0.01 3.26
CA GLY A 102 10.70 1.31 2.66
C GLY A 102 9.46 2.19 2.75
N ARG A 103 8.90 2.53 1.59
CA ARG A 103 7.85 3.54 1.46
C ARG A 103 6.60 2.97 0.83
N VAL A 104 5.47 3.62 1.07
CA VAL A 104 4.22 3.45 0.32
C VAL A 104 3.90 4.73 -0.44
N SER A 105 3.38 4.61 -1.66
CA SER A 105 2.77 5.74 -2.38
C SER A 105 1.26 5.69 -2.25
N THR A 106 0.68 6.82 -1.86
CA THR A 106 -0.76 7.02 -1.71
C THR A 106 -1.17 8.20 -2.58
N GLU A 107 -2.10 7.98 -3.50
CA GLU A 107 -2.49 8.99 -4.48
C GLU A 107 -3.51 9.97 -3.90
N THR A 108 -3.38 11.25 -4.22
CA THR A 108 -4.44 12.24 -3.97
C THR A 108 -5.63 11.99 -4.90
N ASP A 109 -6.79 12.55 -4.56
CA ASP A 109 -7.95 12.50 -5.44
C ASP A 109 -7.67 13.09 -6.83
N ALA A 110 -7.79 12.26 -7.87
CA ALA A 110 -7.54 12.63 -9.25
C ALA A 110 -8.47 13.75 -9.76
N ARG A 111 -9.64 13.97 -9.13
CA ARG A 111 -10.52 15.11 -9.46
C ARG A 111 -9.83 16.46 -9.21
N LEU A 112 -8.81 16.50 -8.37
CA LEU A 112 -8.03 17.70 -8.06
C LEU A 112 -6.85 17.91 -9.02
N SER A 113 -6.66 17.07 -10.04
CA SER A 113 -5.47 17.13 -10.93
C SER A 113 -5.26 18.46 -11.66
N TYR A 114 -6.31 19.28 -11.78
CA TYR A 114 -6.27 20.60 -12.41
C TYR A 114 -6.45 21.75 -11.40
N ASP A 115 -6.42 21.45 -10.10
CA ASP A 115 -6.49 22.39 -8.98
C ASP A 115 -5.23 22.26 -8.13
N VAL A 116 -4.26 23.16 -8.37
CA VAL A 116 -2.96 23.14 -7.70
C VAL A 116 -3.10 23.25 -6.18
N GLU A 117 -3.92 24.19 -5.70
CA GLU A 117 -4.10 24.39 -4.26
C GLU A 117 -4.89 23.24 -3.64
N GLY A 118 -5.92 22.73 -4.34
CA GLY A 118 -6.64 21.53 -3.97
C GLY A 118 -5.73 20.32 -3.78
N SER A 119 -4.86 20.03 -4.77
CA SER A 119 -3.88 18.94 -4.69
C SER A 119 -2.91 19.11 -3.51
N ILE A 120 -2.37 20.31 -3.30
CA ILE A 120 -1.45 20.58 -2.18
C ILE A 120 -2.15 20.36 -0.83
N ASN A 121 -3.37 20.87 -0.69
CA ASN A 121 -4.14 20.75 0.55
C ASN A 121 -4.49 19.28 0.84
N LYS A 122 -4.95 18.53 -0.17
CA LYS A 122 -5.25 17.10 -0.03
C LYS A 122 -3.99 16.30 0.32
N ALA A 123 -2.85 16.56 -0.34
CA ALA A 123 -1.59 15.90 0.00
C ALA A 123 -1.17 16.14 1.45
N ARG A 124 -1.23 17.40 1.93
CA ARG A 124 -0.93 17.74 3.33
C ARG A 124 -1.90 17.09 4.31
N GLN A 125 -3.18 17.01 3.95
CA GLN A 125 -4.18 16.32 4.77
C GLN A 125 -3.85 14.84 4.92
N LEU A 126 -3.53 14.14 3.81
CA LEU A 126 -3.14 12.73 3.85
C LEU A 126 -1.87 12.51 4.68
N VAL A 127 -0.85 13.37 4.53
CA VAL A 127 0.37 13.31 5.37
C VAL A 127 0.02 13.46 6.85
N LYS A 128 -0.84 14.43 7.21
CA LYS A 128 -1.27 14.63 8.60
C LYS A 128 -2.00 13.40 9.18
N LEU A 129 -2.70 12.64 8.35
CA LEU A 129 -3.37 11.41 8.80
C LEU A 129 -2.40 10.25 9.01
N TYR A 130 -1.22 10.27 8.37
CA TYR A 130 -0.14 9.31 8.64
C TYR A 130 0.67 9.62 9.91
N GLU A 131 0.66 10.88 10.38
CA GLU A 131 1.38 11.37 11.58
C GLU A 131 0.62 11.09 12.88
#